data_AF-A0A2U3XYC6-F1
#
_entry.id   AF-A0A2U3XYC6-F1
#
_cell.length_a   1.000
_cell.length_b   1.000
_cell.length_c   1.000
_cell.angle_alpha   90.00
_cell.angle_beta   90.00
_cell.angle_gamma   90.00
#
_symmetry.space_group_name_H-M   'P 1'
#
loop_
_entity.id
_entity.type
_entity.pdbx_description
1 polymer ?
#
loop_
_entity_poly.entity_id
_entity_poly.type
_entity_poly.pdbx_seq_one_letter_code
_entity_poly.pdbx_strand_id
1 'polypeptide(L)'
;MYRGFTKMPHVQYIHTEASESLCGLKLEVNKYQYLLTGRVYDGKMYTGLCNFVERWDQLTLSQRKGLNYRYHLGCNCKIKSCYYLPCFVTSKNECLWTDMLSNFGYPGYQSKHYACIRQKGGYCSWYRGWAPPDKSIINATDP
;
A
#
# COMPACT_ATOMS: atom_id res chain seq x y z
N MET A 1 -3.73 10.13 12.38
CA MET A 1 -3.24 10.21 10.97
C MET A 1 -1.89 9.49 10.89
N TYR A 2 -1.59 8.77 9.81
CA TYR A 2 -0.33 8.01 9.68
C TYR A 2 0.74 8.74 8.87
N ARG A 3 0.33 9.63 7.95
CA ARG A 3 1.20 10.43 7.10
C ARG A 3 0.48 11.71 6.69
N GLY A 4 1.22 12.78 6.39
CA GLY A 4 0.66 14.02 5.82
C GLY A 4 0.56 15.20 6.79
N PHE A 5 0.97 15.04 8.05
CA PHE A 5 0.93 16.09 9.08
C PHE A 5 1.60 17.40 8.67
N THR A 6 2.68 17.33 7.88
CA THR A 6 3.40 18.52 7.38
C THR A 6 2.63 19.29 6.31
N LYS A 7 1.70 18.64 5.60
CA LYS A 7 0.87 19.26 4.55
C LYS A 7 -0.49 19.69 5.07
N MET A 8 -1.07 18.90 5.98
CA MET A 8 -2.38 19.14 6.57
C MET A 8 -2.34 18.61 7.99
N PRO A 9 -2.17 19.48 9.01
CA PRO A 9 -2.06 19.04 10.39
C PRO A 9 -3.33 18.36 10.91
N HIS A 10 -4.50 18.85 10.47
CA HIS A 10 -5.81 18.34 10.85
C HIS A 10 -6.69 18.20 9.60
N VAL A 11 -7.32 17.03 9.43
CA VAL A 11 -8.29 16.75 8.37
C VAL A 11 -9.69 16.87 8.98
N GLN A 12 -10.46 17.88 8.57
CA GLN A 12 -11.86 18.04 8.99
C GLN A 12 -12.85 17.53 7.94
N TYR A 13 -12.52 17.74 6.66
CA TYR A 13 -13.35 17.36 5.53
C TYR A 13 -12.55 16.50 4.54
N ILE A 14 -13.25 15.55 3.93
CA ILE A 14 -12.74 14.67 2.89
C ILE A 14 -13.59 14.92 1.65
N HIS A 15 -12.94 15.22 0.54
CA HIS A 15 -13.57 15.48 -0.73
C HIS A 15 -13.44 14.27 -1.65
N THR A 16 -14.48 14.02 -2.43
CA THR A 16 -14.51 12.98 -3.47
C THR A 16 -15.48 13.43 -4.55
N GLU A 17 -15.42 12.79 -5.71
CA GLU A 17 -16.31 13.13 -6.83
C GLU A 17 -17.76 12.76 -6.53
N ALA A 18 -18.69 13.46 -7.18
CA ALA A 18 -20.12 13.33 -6.89
C ALA A 18 -20.72 11.98 -7.32
N SER A 19 -20.11 11.31 -8.32
CA SER A 19 -20.59 10.04 -8.86
C SER A 19 -19.49 8.99 -8.91
N GLU A 20 -19.88 7.73 -8.73
CA GLU A 20 -18.96 6.58 -8.83
C GLU A 20 -18.31 6.46 -10.21
N SER A 21 -19.03 6.83 -11.28
CA SER A 21 -18.50 6.87 -12.65
C SER A 21 -17.34 7.85 -12.83
N LEU A 22 -17.22 8.85 -11.95
CA LEU A 22 -16.11 9.80 -11.88
C LEU A 22 -15.12 9.42 -10.76
N CYS A 23 -15.13 8.16 -10.32
CA CYS A 23 -14.33 7.66 -9.20
C CYS A 23 -14.73 8.23 -7.82
N GLY A 24 -15.96 8.73 -7.69
CA GLY A 24 -16.55 9.18 -6.43
C GLY A 24 -16.77 8.04 -5.44
N LEU A 25 -16.48 8.29 -4.18
CA LEU A 25 -16.55 7.31 -3.10
C LEU A 25 -17.79 7.53 -2.24
N LYS A 26 -18.59 6.48 -2.03
CA LYS A 26 -19.67 6.48 -1.03
C LYS A 26 -19.20 5.75 0.23
N LEU A 27 -19.23 6.45 1.36
CA LEU A 27 -18.87 5.91 2.67
C LEU A 27 -20.11 5.81 3.56
N GLU A 28 -20.21 4.73 4.33
CA GLU A 28 -21.20 4.62 5.40
C GLU A 28 -20.73 5.41 6.62
N VAL A 29 -21.11 6.69 6.67
CA VAL A 29 -20.74 7.63 7.72
C VAL A 29 -21.30 7.17 9.07
N ASN A 30 -20.52 7.37 10.15
CA ASN A 30 -20.85 7.00 11.54
C ASN A 30 -21.06 5.50 11.83
N LYS A 31 -20.83 4.62 10.85
CA LYS A 31 -21.00 3.17 11.03
C LYS A 31 -19.67 2.41 11.14
N TYR A 32 -18.68 2.79 10.33
CA TYR A 32 -17.38 2.13 10.30
C TYR A 32 -16.23 3.12 10.40
N GLN A 33 -15.09 2.64 10.92
CA GLN A 33 -13.82 3.32 10.80
C GLN A 33 -13.15 2.90 9.50
N TYR A 34 -12.58 3.85 8.76
CA TYR A 34 -11.93 3.59 7.49
C TYR A 34 -10.46 4.01 7.54
N LEU A 35 -9.62 3.22 6.88
CA LEU A 35 -8.36 3.73 6.35
C LEU A 35 -8.67 4.49 5.07
N LEU A 36 -8.24 5.74 5.01
CA LEU A 36 -8.36 6.58 3.82
C LEU A 36 -6.98 7.03 3.38
N THR A 37 -6.66 6.77 2.12
CA THR A 37 -5.53 7.37 1.43
C THR A 37 -6.02 8.35 0.38
N GLY A 38 -5.16 9.28 -0.02
CA GLY A 38 -5.56 10.32 -0.95
C GLY A 38 -4.50 11.37 -1.17
N ARG A 39 -4.88 12.41 -1.91
CA ARG A 39 -4.04 13.54 -2.27
C ARG A 39 -4.51 14.78 -1.51
N VAL A 40 -3.55 15.56 -1.01
CA VAL A 40 -3.83 16.93 -0.57
C VAL A 40 -3.57 17.88 -1.73
N TYR A 41 -4.59 18.67 -2.08
CA TYR A 41 -4.53 19.68 -3.14
C TYR A 41 -5.34 20.90 -2.69
N ASP A 42 -4.80 22.10 -2.88
CA ASP A 42 -5.46 23.36 -2.50
C ASP A 42 -6.02 23.35 -1.06
N GLY A 43 -5.20 22.89 -0.10
CA GLY A 43 -5.59 22.81 1.31
C GLY A 43 -6.72 21.83 1.62
N LYS A 44 -7.10 20.95 0.69
CA LYS A 44 -8.20 19.97 0.81
C LYS A 44 -7.69 18.55 0.60
N MET A 45 -8.24 17.61 1.35
CA MET A 45 -7.95 16.17 1.20
C MET A 45 -8.95 15.56 0.21
N TYR A 46 -8.45 14.97 -0.87
CA TYR A 46 -9.22 14.29 -1.89
C TYR A 46 -8.95 12.79 -1.87
N THR A 47 -10.02 12.00 -1.94
CA THR A 47 -9.99 10.55 -2.11
C THR A 47 -11.02 10.10 -3.15
N GLY A 48 -11.02 8.82 -3.48
CA GLY A 48 -11.85 8.25 -4.56
C GLY A 48 -11.60 6.76 -4.72
N LEU A 49 -12.33 6.12 -5.63
CA LEU A 49 -12.36 4.66 -5.79
C LEU A 49 -11.00 4.02 -6.10
N CYS A 50 -10.08 4.74 -6.75
CA CYS A 50 -8.75 4.22 -7.07
C CYS A 50 -7.74 4.32 -5.91
N ASN A 51 -8.11 5.01 -4.82
CA ASN A 51 -7.24 5.10 -3.64
C ASN A 51 -7.40 3.85 -2.77
N PHE A 52 -6.42 3.60 -1.90
CA PHE A 52 -6.55 2.56 -0.89
C PHE A 52 -7.50 3.05 0.21
N VAL A 53 -8.75 2.63 0.08
CA VAL A 53 -9.84 2.87 1.03
C VAL A 53 -10.35 1.52 1.48
N GLU A 54 -10.30 1.27 2.78
CA GLU A 54 -10.71 -0.01 3.34
C GLU A 54 -11.24 0.19 4.75
N ARG A 55 -12.15 -0.67 5.20
CA ARG A 55 -12.58 -0.64 6.60
C ARG A 55 -11.44 -1.04 7.51
N TRP A 56 -11.29 -0.35 8.64
CA TRP A 56 -10.19 -0.55 9.57
C TRP A 56 -10.13 -1.98 10.15
N ASP A 57 -11.29 -2.58 10.37
CA ASP A 57 -11.44 -3.95 10.86
C ASP A 57 -11.10 -5.02 9.81
N GLN A 58 -11.19 -4.68 8.52
CA GLN A 58 -10.84 -5.57 7.40
C GLN A 58 -9.35 -5.57 7.07
N LEU A 59 -8.59 -4.59 7.58
CA LEU A 59 -7.14 -4.58 7.41
C LEU A 59 -6.48 -5.76 8.11
N THR A 60 -5.47 -6.34 7.48
CA THR A 60 -4.64 -7.36 8.12
C THR A 60 -3.74 -6.73 9.19
N LEU A 61 -3.25 -7.55 10.11
CA LEU A 61 -2.22 -7.12 11.07
C LEU A 61 -0.96 -6.59 10.36
N SER A 62 -0.57 -7.21 9.25
CA SER A 62 0.58 -6.76 8.45
C SER A 62 0.34 -5.39 7.84
N GLN A 63 -0.85 -5.10 7.30
CA GLN A 63 -1.19 -3.78 6.76
C GLN A 63 -1.19 -2.71 7.85
N ARG A 64 -1.82 -2.98 9.01
CA ARG A 64 -1.79 -2.06 10.17
C ARG A 64 -0.37 -1.77 10.66
N LYS A 65 0.48 -2.80 10.77
CA LYS A 65 1.91 -2.63 11.10
C LYS A 65 2.66 -1.90 9.98
N GLY A 66 2.27 -2.13 8.73
CA GLY A 66 2.82 -1.47 7.55
C GLY A 66 2.67 0.04 7.60
N LEU A 67 1.44 0.52 7.88
CA LEU A 67 1.12 1.94 8.03
C LEU A 67 1.97 2.63 9.08
N ASN A 68 2.20 1.98 10.22
CA ASN A 68 2.95 2.56 11.33
C ASN A 68 4.47 2.51 11.12
N TYR A 69 5.00 1.39 10.62
CA TYR A 69 6.43 1.09 10.78
C TYR A 69 7.18 0.72 9.50
N ARG A 70 6.50 0.29 8.42
CA ARG A 70 7.21 -0.38 7.29
C ARG A 70 7.06 0.33 5.96
N TYR A 71 5.87 0.83 5.63
CA TYR A 71 5.62 1.41 4.31
C TYR A 71 6.46 2.68 4.05
N HIS A 72 6.83 3.43 5.09
CA HIS A 72 7.73 4.57 4.94
C HIS A 72 9.16 4.16 4.54
N LEU A 73 9.65 3.00 5.02
CA LEU A 73 10.97 2.45 4.66
C LEU A 73 11.03 2.03 3.18
N GLY A 74 9.88 1.70 2.60
CA GLY A 74 9.73 1.29 1.20
C GLY A 74 9.58 2.44 0.20
N CYS A 75 9.54 3.71 0.64
CA CYS A 75 9.24 4.82 -0.27
C CYS A 75 10.29 5.03 -1.39
N ASN A 76 11.50 4.51 -1.24
CA ASN A 76 12.54 4.52 -2.28
C ASN A 76 12.54 3.25 -3.16
N CYS A 77 11.64 2.31 -2.89
CA CYS A 77 11.42 1.11 -3.68
C CYS A 77 10.20 1.28 -4.57
N LYS A 78 10.22 0.64 -5.74
CA LYS A 78 9.12 0.63 -6.70
C LYS A 78 8.46 -0.74 -6.71
N ILE A 79 7.14 -0.78 -6.59
CA ILE A 79 6.37 -2.00 -6.79
C ILE A 79 6.00 -2.08 -8.28
N LYS A 80 6.42 -3.15 -8.96
CA LYS A 80 6.17 -3.39 -10.38
C LYS A 80 5.06 -4.43 -10.52
N SER A 81 3.88 -3.99 -10.99
CA SER A 81 2.75 -4.89 -11.25
C SER A 81 3.07 -5.88 -12.36
N CYS A 82 2.73 -7.15 -12.15
CA CYS A 82 2.80 -8.21 -13.15
C CYS A 82 1.40 -8.62 -13.59
N TYR A 83 1.00 -8.21 -14.79
CA TYR A 83 -0.32 -8.52 -15.33
C TYR A 83 -0.33 -9.78 -16.21
N TYR A 84 0.77 -10.07 -16.89
CA TYR A 84 0.91 -11.20 -17.81
C TYR A 84 2.32 -11.77 -17.75
N LEU A 85 2.45 -13.09 -17.78
CA LEU A 85 3.75 -13.74 -17.79
C LEU A 85 4.41 -13.67 -19.18
N PRO A 86 5.75 -13.59 -19.25
CA PRO A 86 6.69 -13.57 -18.12
C PRO A 86 6.95 -12.16 -17.57
N CYS A 87 7.18 -12.05 -16.26
CA CYS A 87 7.49 -10.79 -15.58
C CYS A 87 8.81 -10.87 -14.81
N PHE A 88 9.62 -9.82 -14.90
CA PHE A 88 10.91 -9.76 -14.23
C PHE A 88 11.17 -8.38 -13.62
N VAL A 89 11.94 -8.36 -12.53
CA VAL A 89 12.53 -7.12 -12.00
C VAL A 89 13.58 -6.60 -12.98
N THR A 90 13.54 -5.30 -13.25
CA THR A 90 14.45 -4.63 -14.20
C THR A 90 15.50 -3.78 -13.49
N SER A 91 15.33 -3.54 -12.19
CA SER A 91 16.26 -2.76 -11.37
C SER A 91 16.29 -3.29 -9.93
N LYS A 92 17.39 -3.03 -9.22
CA LYS A 92 17.59 -3.41 -7.81
C LYS A 92 16.59 -2.76 -6.87
N ASN A 93 15.94 -1.66 -7.27
CA ASN A 93 14.94 -0.96 -6.45
C ASN A 93 13.50 -1.44 -6.68
N GLU A 94 13.29 -2.56 -7.38
CA GLU A 94 11.95 -3.06 -7.71
C GLU A 94 11.57 -4.33 -6.93
N CYS A 95 10.31 -4.41 -6.49
CA CYS A 95 9.67 -5.66 -6.08
C CYS A 95 8.56 -6.01 -7.08
N LEU A 96 8.52 -7.26 -7.53
CA LEU A 96 7.51 -7.71 -8.47
C LEU A 96 6.21 -8.07 -7.73
N TRP A 97 5.08 -7.48 -8.15
CA TRP A 97 3.76 -7.75 -7.59
C TRP A 97 2.98 -8.70 -8.48
N THR A 98 2.86 -9.95 -8.05
CA THR A 98 2.29 -11.08 -8.77
C THR A 98 0.83 -11.37 -8.37
N ASP A 99 0.30 -10.73 -7.33
CA ASP A 99 -1.13 -10.88 -6.98
C ASP A 99 -2.06 -10.59 -8.16
N MET A 100 -1.64 -9.70 -9.08
CA MET A 100 -2.40 -9.31 -10.27
C MET A 100 -2.59 -10.44 -11.30
N LEU A 101 -1.77 -11.50 -11.25
CA LEU A 101 -1.92 -12.67 -12.12
C LEU A 101 -3.08 -13.57 -11.70
N SER A 102 -3.34 -13.67 -10.40
CA SER A 102 -4.31 -14.60 -9.81
C SER A 102 -5.54 -13.90 -9.24
N ASN A 103 -5.41 -12.63 -8.86
CA ASN A 103 -6.44 -11.81 -8.25
C ASN A 103 -6.67 -10.59 -9.14
N PHE A 104 -7.57 -10.71 -10.12
CA PHE A 104 -7.97 -9.63 -11.04
C PHE A 104 -8.53 -8.40 -10.29
N GLY A 105 -7.65 -7.55 -9.76
CA GLY A 105 -8.02 -6.33 -9.05
C GLY A 105 -8.37 -6.50 -7.56
N TYR A 106 -8.29 -7.71 -7.00
CA TYR A 106 -8.54 -7.95 -5.57
C TYR A 106 -7.23 -8.01 -4.75
N PRO A 107 -7.24 -7.59 -3.47
CA PRO A 107 -6.05 -7.67 -2.62
C PRO A 107 -5.62 -9.14 -2.42
N GLY A 108 -4.56 -9.53 -3.12
CA GLY A 108 -3.94 -10.85 -3.01
C GLY A 108 -3.00 -10.97 -1.80
N TYR A 109 -2.26 -12.06 -1.75
CA TYR A 109 -1.43 -12.42 -0.59
C TYR A 109 -0.31 -11.41 -0.36
N GLN A 110 0.35 -10.93 -1.42
CA GLN A 110 1.44 -9.97 -1.30
C GLN A 110 0.94 -8.64 -0.71
N SER A 111 -0.15 -8.09 -1.24
CA SER A 111 -0.76 -6.83 -0.78
C SER A 111 -1.25 -6.89 0.67
N LYS A 112 -1.69 -8.07 1.12
CA LYS A 112 -2.19 -8.31 2.47
C LYS A 112 -1.08 -8.50 3.49
N HIS A 113 0.07 -9.05 3.12
CA HIS A 113 1.04 -9.53 4.10
C HIS A 113 2.45 -8.96 3.99
N TYR A 114 2.83 -8.40 2.86
CA TYR A 114 4.19 -7.96 2.58
C TYR A 114 4.30 -6.44 2.43
N ALA A 115 5.52 -5.94 2.61
CA ALA A 115 5.94 -4.60 2.22
C ALA A 115 7.21 -4.70 1.38
N CYS A 116 7.31 -3.93 0.29
CA CYS A 116 8.54 -3.81 -0.48
C CYS A 116 9.44 -2.79 0.22
N ILE A 117 10.57 -3.22 0.78
CA ILE A 117 11.48 -2.35 1.52
C ILE A 117 12.92 -2.54 1.07
N ARG A 118 13.76 -1.53 1.29
CA ARG A 118 15.19 -1.58 0.99
C ARG A 118 15.90 -2.43 2.04
N GLN A 119 16.62 -3.45 1.59
CA GLN A 119 17.45 -4.31 2.42
C GLN A 119 18.86 -3.74 2.58
N LYS A 120 19.63 -4.28 3.54
CA LYS A 120 21.02 -3.89 3.81
C LYS A 120 21.92 -4.03 2.57
N GLY A 121 21.68 -5.03 1.72
CA GLY A 121 22.40 -5.25 0.45
C GLY A 121 22.09 -4.23 -0.66
N GLY A 122 21.30 -3.19 -0.38
CA GLY A 122 21.00 -2.11 -1.32
C GLY A 122 19.93 -2.43 -2.37
N TYR A 123 19.39 -3.66 -2.38
CA TYR A 123 18.25 -4.04 -3.21
C TYR A 123 16.93 -3.98 -2.42
N CYS A 124 15.82 -3.81 -3.11
CA CYS A 124 14.48 -3.88 -2.56
C CYS A 124 13.94 -5.30 -2.66
N SER A 125 13.27 -5.78 -1.62
CA SER A 125 12.61 -7.08 -1.63
C SER A 125 11.35 -7.09 -0.76
N TRP A 126 10.50 -8.08 -1.00
CA TRP A 126 9.31 -8.29 -0.18
C TRP A 126 9.69 -8.72 1.25
N TYR A 127 9.08 -8.06 2.22
CA TYR A 127 9.32 -8.27 3.63
C TYR A 127 8.00 -8.47 4.39
N ARG A 128 7.87 -9.63 5.03
CA ARG A 128 6.70 -10.03 5.85
C ARG A 128 6.81 -9.58 7.30
N GLY A 129 8.03 -9.27 7.74
CA GLY A 129 8.37 -8.79 9.07
C GLY A 129 8.11 -9.73 10.23
N TRP A 130 8.50 -10.99 10.01
CA TRP A 130 8.73 -11.99 11.05
C TRP A 130 10.16 -11.96 11.60
N ALA A 131 11.14 -11.54 10.80
CA ALA A 131 12.54 -11.40 11.21
C ALA A 131 12.95 -9.91 11.23
N PRO A 132 13.81 -9.46 12.15
CA PRO A 132 14.52 -8.19 11.99
C PRO A 132 15.18 -8.14 10.60
N PRO A 133 15.42 -6.95 10.02
CA PRO A 133 16.24 -6.83 8.82
C PRO A 133 17.72 -7.15 9.13
N ASP A 134 18.01 -8.32 9.69
CA ASP A 134 19.28 -9.03 9.58
C ASP A 134 19.21 -10.47 10.10
N LYS A 135 19.42 -11.41 9.18
CA LYS A 135 20.45 -12.47 9.18
C LYS A 135 19.99 -13.54 8.18
N SER A 136 20.70 -13.61 7.05
CA SER A 136 20.70 -14.75 6.12
C SER A 136 19.33 -15.34 5.75
N ILE A 137 18.61 -14.69 4.84
CA ILE A 137 17.84 -15.45 3.85
C ILE A 137 18.40 -15.06 2.49
N ILE A 138 19.56 -15.65 2.22
CA ILE A 138 20.04 -15.86 0.87
C ILE A 138 19.04 -16.86 0.26
N ASN A 139 18.39 -16.48 -0.84
CA ASN A 139 17.53 -17.34 -1.64
C ASN A 139 16.28 -17.88 -0.96
N ALA A 140 15.22 -17.08 -0.96
CA ALA A 140 13.89 -17.60 -1.26
C ALA A 140 13.16 -16.54 -2.10
N THR A 141 13.24 -16.68 -3.42
CA THR A 141 12.06 -16.51 -4.26
C THR A 141 11.01 -17.48 -3.74
N ASP A 142 10.31 -17.09 -2.69
CA ASP A 142 9.14 -17.82 -2.21
C ASP A 142 7.94 -17.38 -3.07
N PRO A 143 7.07 -18.32 -3.50
CA PRO A 143 6.08 -18.12 -4.57
C PRO A 143 5.13 -16.92 -4.40
#